data_AF-A0A7G6ABG7-F1
#
_entry.id   AF-A0A7G6ABG7-F1
#
_cell.length_a   1.000
_cell.length_b   1.000
_cell.length_c   1.000
_cell.angle_alpha   90.00
_cell.angle_beta   90.00
_cell.angle_gamma   90.00
#
_symmetry.space_group_name_H-M   'P 1'
#
loop_
_entity.id
_entity.type
_entity.pdbx_description
1 polymer ?
#
loop_
_entity_poly.entity_id
_entity_poly.type
_entity_poly.pdbx_seq_one_letter_code
_entity_poly.pdbx_strand_id
1 'polypeptide(L)'
;MRRTVIKSLFAGLVGMLGAGCDDDQGPGMVLHFASLKEGITIICSGGRLPGGQRFPGPGGLSRTKDWLNNGKTEGAAPDGRQLPEWVEFEWSEYLTGREYSREELMALPEHVERVIIRDRVPPDVIDEAIRAKREAGPGKLPDKTLWLYFVWTDSGIKFHWRLRSPKVPGYMLRSGGDVIERP
;
A
#
# COMPACT_ATOMS: atom_id res chain seq x y z
N MET A 1 -1.63 9.41 -60.36
CA MET A 1 -2.76 9.90 -59.55
C MET A 1 -3.58 8.70 -59.09
N ARG A 2 -3.95 8.67 -57.79
CA ARG A 2 -4.91 7.77 -57.09
C ARG A 2 -4.41 6.33 -56.84
N ARG A 3 -3.78 6.08 -55.67
CA ARG A 3 -4.33 5.76 -54.32
C ARG A 3 -4.76 4.28 -54.23
N THR A 4 -3.85 3.44 -53.73
CA THR A 4 -4.16 2.10 -53.23
C THR A 4 -4.28 2.16 -51.71
N VAL A 5 -5.46 1.84 -51.21
CA VAL A 5 -5.86 1.87 -49.80
C VAL A 5 -5.33 0.61 -49.11
N ILE A 6 -4.51 0.77 -48.07
CA ILE A 6 -4.15 -0.33 -47.16
C ILE A 6 -5.33 -0.55 -46.21
N LYS A 7 -6.00 -1.70 -46.36
CA LYS A 7 -7.00 -2.20 -45.41
C LYS A 7 -6.28 -2.96 -44.30
N SER A 8 -6.29 -2.43 -43.08
CA SER A 8 -6.13 -3.22 -41.88
C SER A 8 -7.41 -4.00 -41.61
N LEU A 9 -7.32 -5.31 -41.34
CA LEU A 9 -8.35 -6.05 -40.63
C LEU A 9 -7.74 -7.29 -39.97
N PHE A 10 -7.86 -7.27 -38.65
CA PHE A 10 -7.72 -8.33 -37.66
C PHE A 10 -7.88 -9.77 -38.18
N ALA A 11 -6.86 -10.60 -37.94
CA ALA A 11 -7.00 -12.03 -37.75
C ALA A 11 -5.81 -12.55 -36.94
N GLY A 12 -6.09 -12.97 -35.71
CA GLY A 12 -5.09 -13.49 -34.78
C GLY A 12 -5.77 -14.06 -33.53
N LEU A 13 -6.77 -14.91 -33.75
CA LEU A 13 -7.35 -15.76 -32.73
C LEU A 13 -6.30 -16.81 -32.36
N VAL A 14 -5.66 -16.68 -31.19
CA VAL A 14 -4.98 -17.80 -30.53
C VAL A 14 -5.93 -18.31 -29.46
N GLY A 15 -6.53 -19.46 -29.75
CA GLY A 15 -7.40 -20.17 -28.83
C GLY A 15 -6.62 -20.86 -27.71
N MET A 16 -7.28 -20.86 -26.55
CA MET A 16 -7.36 -21.92 -25.53
C MET A 16 -6.10 -22.72 -25.19
N LEU A 17 -5.74 -22.72 -23.89
CA LEU A 17 -5.94 -23.87 -22.99
C LEU A 17 -5.38 -23.56 -21.60
N GLY A 18 -6.23 -23.70 -20.59
CA GLY A 18 -5.92 -24.13 -19.23
C GLY A 18 -4.67 -23.55 -18.53
N ALA A 19 -4.87 -22.48 -17.77
CA ALA A 19 -4.27 -22.38 -16.45
C ALA A 19 -5.32 -21.73 -15.54
N GLY A 20 -5.81 -22.47 -14.56
CA GLY A 20 -6.61 -21.88 -13.49
C GLY A 20 -5.76 -20.82 -12.80
N CYS A 21 -6.25 -19.58 -12.77
CA CYS A 21 -5.69 -18.52 -11.94
C CYS A 21 -6.61 -18.30 -10.72
N ASP A 22 -7.01 -19.39 -10.07
CA ASP A 22 -7.52 -19.34 -8.71
C ASP A 22 -6.40 -18.84 -7.83
N ASP A 23 -6.39 -17.56 -7.54
CA ASP A 23 -5.63 -17.06 -6.41
C ASP A 23 -6.25 -15.77 -5.84
N ASP A 24 -7.48 -15.36 -6.21
CA ASP A 24 -8.09 -14.06 -5.81
C ASP A 24 -8.53 -13.92 -4.35
N GLN A 25 -7.90 -14.68 -3.47
CA GLN A 25 -8.50 -15.15 -2.24
C GLN A 25 -8.23 -14.31 -1.01
N GLY A 26 -7.20 -13.45 -0.96
CA GLY A 26 -6.96 -12.66 0.24
C GLY A 26 -7.63 -11.28 0.22
N PRO A 27 -7.44 -10.48 1.29
CA PRO A 27 -8.43 -9.52 1.74
C PRO A 27 -8.65 -8.32 0.81
N GLY A 28 -7.68 -8.01 -0.06
CA GLY A 28 -7.61 -6.70 -0.72
C GLY A 28 -7.32 -5.61 0.33
N MET A 29 -6.37 -4.74 0.05
CA MET A 29 -5.85 -3.81 1.05
C MET A 29 -5.66 -2.43 0.46
N VAL A 30 -5.92 -1.43 1.30
CA VAL A 30 -5.53 -0.06 1.03
C VAL A 30 -4.38 0.30 1.94
N LEU A 31 -3.30 0.80 1.36
CA LEU A 31 -2.13 1.26 2.09
C LEU A 31 -2.24 2.75 2.33
N HIS A 32 -1.88 3.17 3.53
CA HIS A 32 -1.80 4.56 3.90
C HIS A 32 -0.44 4.83 4.53
N PHE A 33 0.25 5.83 4.01
CA PHE A 33 1.58 6.20 4.47
C PHE A 33 1.58 7.65 4.95
N ALA A 34 2.14 7.89 6.12
CA ALA A 34 2.22 9.22 6.73
C ALA A 34 3.55 9.41 7.46
N SER A 35 3.94 10.66 7.69
CA SER A 35 5.09 11.01 8.53
C SER A 35 4.67 12.03 9.58
N LEU A 36 5.08 11.81 10.83
CA LEU A 36 4.90 12.76 11.93
C LEU A 36 6.18 13.54 12.26
N LYS A 37 7.30 13.25 11.60
CA LYS A 37 8.62 13.83 11.91
C LYS A 37 8.67 15.31 11.54
N GLU A 38 8.95 16.16 12.52
CA GLU A 38 9.00 17.61 12.32
C GLU A 38 10.26 18.03 11.55
N GLY A 39 10.09 18.91 10.56
CA GLY A 39 11.20 19.42 9.75
C GLY A 39 11.94 18.37 8.90
N ILE A 40 11.41 17.15 8.78
CA ILE A 40 12.02 16.04 8.04
C ILE A 40 11.09 15.56 6.92
N THR A 41 11.68 15.35 5.74
CA THR A 41 11.05 14.62 4.64
C THR A 41 11.68 13.23 4.53
N ILE A 42 10.83 12.20 4.49
CA ILE A 42 11.21 10.82 4.22
C ILE A 42 11.18 10.58 2.71
N ILE A 43 12.17 9.87 2.17
CA ILE A 43 12.12 9.30 0.81
C ILE A 43 12.11 7.79 0.94
N CYS A 44 10.97 7.17 0.65
CA CYS A 44 10.77 5.72 0.72
C CYS A 44 10.18 5.21 -0.60
N SER A 45 11.00 4.54 -1.41
CA SER A 45 10.59 3.97 -2.70
C SER A 45 9.85 2.64 -2.57
N GLY A 46 9.65 2.13 -1.35
CA GLY A 46 8.93 0.89 -1.08
C GLY A 46 9.61 0.05 -0.02
N GLY A 47 9.22 -1.22 0.02
CA GLY A 47 9.84 -2.21 0.89
C GLY A 47 10.09 -3.54 0.17
N ARG A 48 10.64 -4.50 0.91
CA ARG A 48 10.79 -5.89 0.49
C ARG A 48 9.85 -6.77 1.29
N LEU A 49 9.33 -7.79 0.62
CA LEU A 49 8.51 -8.85 1.19
C LEU A 49 9.36 -10.10 1.47
N PRO A 50 8.86 -11.09 2.23
CA PRO A 50 9.61 -12.30 2.55
C PRO A 50 10.16 -13.06 1.34
N GLY A 51 9.44 -13.05 0.21
CA GLY A 51 9.89 -13.67 -1.04
C GLY A 51 10.78 -12.77 -1.91
N GLY A 52 11.18 -11.59 -1.42
CA GLY A 52 12.00 -10.62 -2.14
C GLY A 52 11.24 -9.71 -3.11
N GLN A 53 9.92 -9.89 -3.26
CA GLN A 53 9.07 -8.99 -4.05
C GLN A 53 9.06 -7.58 -3.45
N ARG A 54 8.84 -6.58 -4.31
CA ARG A 54 8.74 -5.19 -3.88
C ARG A 54 7.34 -4.90 -3.35
N PHE A 55 7.31 -4.33 -2.15
CA PHE A 55 6.15 -3.65 -1.59
C PHE A 55 6.14 -2.19 -2.08
N PRO A 56 4.96 -1.61 -2.42
CA PRO A 56 4.86 -0.22 -2.85
C PRO A 56 5.30 0.73 -1.74
N GLY A 57 5.69 1.94 -2.12
CA GLY A 57 6.14 2.96 -1.20
C GLY A 57 5.65 4.33 -1.60
N PRO A 58 5.60 5.26 -0.64
CA PRO A 58 4.99 6.57 -0.84
C PRO A 58 5.84 7.54 -1.68
N GLY A 59 7.08 7.19 -2.03
CA GLY A 59 8.08 8.14 -2.48
C GLY A 59 8.40 9.13 -1.37
N GLY A 60 8.26 10.43 -1.63
CA GLY A 60 8.48 11.48 -0.62
C GLY A 60 7.32 11.69 0.36
N LEU A 61 7.57 11.71 1.67
CA LEU A 61 6.61 12.06 2.73
C LEU A 61 7.14 13.17 3.62
N SER A 62 6.48 14.33 3.59
CA SER A 62 6.66 15.38 4.59
C SER A 62 5.72 15.16 5.78
N ARG A 63 5.98 15.91 6.86
CA ARG A 63 5.12 15.90 8.05
C ARG A 63 3.64 16.14 7.72
N THR A 64 2.78 15.40 8.39
CA THR A 64 1.33 15.66 8.47
C THR A 64 0.88 15.89 9.90
N LYS A 65 -0.18 16.68 10.09
CA LYS A 65 -0.83 16.90 11.39
C LYS A 65 -1.87 15.84 11.71
N ASP A 66 -2.39 15.15 10.68
CA ASP A 66 -3.40 14.11 10.84
C ASP A 66 -2.97 12.88 10.05
N TRP A 67 -2.15 12.03 10.68
CA TRP A 67 -1.63 10.81 10.06
C TRP A 67 -2.71 9.84 9.56
N LEU A 68 -3.93 9.99 10.06
CA LEU A 68 -5.01 9.08 9.74
C LEU A 68 -5.68 9.41 8.40
N ASN A 69 -5.80 10.71 8.08
CA ASN A 69 -6.55 11.19 6.93
C ASN A 69 -5.65 11.91 5.91
N ASN A 70 -4.55 12.49 6.37
CA ASN A 70 -3.67 13.34 5.56
C ASN A 70 -2.34 12.61 5.36
N GLY A 71 -2.31 11.74 4.37
CA GLY A 71 -1.14 10.96 3.96
C GLY A 71 -1.27 10.50 2.51
N LYS A 72 -0.35 9.67 2.05
CA LYS A 72 -0.43 9.07 0.71
C LYS A 72 -1.13 7.73 0.78
N THR A 73 -2.08 7.52 -0.11
CA THR A 73 -2.89 6.29 -0.14
C THR A 73 -2.69 5.58 -1.46
N GLU A 74 -2.46 4.28 -1.40
CA GLU A 74 -2.27 3.43 -2.57
C GLU A 74 -3.08 2.14 -2.43
N GLY A 75 -3.58 1.61 -3.55
CA GLY A 75 -4.09 0.25 -3.57
C GLY A 75 -2.92 -0.72 -3.48
N ALA A 76 -2.93 -1.63 -2.50
CA ALA A 76 -1.89 -2.66 -2.43
C ALA A 76 -2.20 -3.78 -3.41
N ALA A 77 -1.27 -4.10 -4.29
CA ALA A 77 -1.23 -5.41 -4.95
C ALA A 77 0.19 -5.98 -5.13
N PRO A 78 1.11 -5.92 -4.15
CA PRO A 78 2.29 -6.76 -4.21
C PRO A 78 1.93 -8.14 -3.63
N ASP A 79 2.34 -9.21 -4.31
CA ASP A 79 2.05 -10.63 -4.04
C ASP A 79 0.65 -11.13 -4.40
N GLY A 80 -0.15 -10.32 -5.09
CA GLY A 80 -1.36 -10.81 -5.74
C GLY A 80 -2.19 -11.70 -4.83
N ARG A 81 -2.65 -11.16 -3.69
CA ARG A 81 -3.94 -11.44 -3.02
C ARG A 81 -3.86 -11.60 -1.48
N GLN A 82 -2.74 -11.98 -0.84
CA GLN A 82 -2.67 -12.19 0.64
C GLN A 82 -2.10 -11.02 1.47
N LEU A 83 -2.42 -10.96 2.76
CA LEU A 83 -1.80 -10.03 3.73
C LEU A 83 -0.33 -10.46 3.97
N PRO A 84 0.68 -9.61 3.76
CA PRO A 84 2.09 -9.98 3.95
C PRO A 84 2.40 -10.30 5.41
N GLU A 85 3.36 -11.20 5.64
CA GLU A 85 3.88 -11.51 6.98
C GLU A 85 4.55 -10.28 7.59
N TRP A 86 5.46 -9.68 6.83
CA TRP A 86 6.17 -8.46 7.16
C TRP A 86 6.53 -7.67 5.90
N VAL A 87 6.87 -6.39 6.09
CA VAL A 87 7.46 -5.52 5.06
C VAL A 87 8.72 -4.90 5.62
N GLU A 88 9.83 -5.00 4.90
CA GLU A 88 11.09 -4.34 5.23
C GLU A 88 11.22 -3.06 4.40
N PHE A 89 11.04 -1.91 5.03
CA PHE A 89 11.14 -0.61 4.37
C PHE A 89 12.58 -0.12 4.35
N GLU A 90 12.94 0.52 3.25
CA GLU A 90 14.23 1.17 3.04
C GLU A 90 13.96 2.66 2.72
N TRP A 91 14.54 3.57 3.49
CA TRP A 91 14.31 5.00 3.30
C TRP A 91 15.50 5.87 3.67
N SER A 92 15.50 7.10 3.17
CA SER A 92 16.42 8.15 3.59
C SER A 92 15.66 9.35 4.10
N GLU A 93 16.34 10.21 4.87
CA GLU A 93 15.75 11.38 5.51
C GLU A 93 16.53 12.64 5.15
N TYR A 94 15.81 13.74 4.94
CA TYR A 94 16.44 15.04 4.70
C TYR A 94 15.63 16.19 5.31
N LEU A 95 16.29 17.33 5.53
CA LEU A 95 15.66 18.51 6.12
C LEU A 95 14.65 19.11 5.14
N THR A 96 13.40 19.24 5.58
CA THR A 96 12.36 19.89 4.79
C THR A 96 12.71 21.35 4.52
N GLY A 97 12.55 21.80 3.29
CA GLY A 97 12.79 23.19 2.89
C GLY A 97 14.24 23.53 2.56
N ARG A 98 15.19 22.60 2.75
CA ARG A 98 16.53 22.71 2.18
C ARG A 98 16.55 22.14 0.76
N GLU A 99 17.25 22.81 -0.14
CA GLU A 99 17.56 22.27 -1.47
C GLU A 99 18.71 21.28 -1.37
N TYR A 100 18.57 20.17 -2.09
CA TYR A 100 19.58 19.11 -2.19
C TYR A 100 19.86 18.83 -3.66
N SER A 101 21.13 18.65 -4.02
CA SER A 101 21.51 18.09 -5.31
C SER A 101 21.13 16.61 -5.38
N ARG A 102 21.11 16.05 -6.58
CA ARG A 102 20.87 14.61 -6.77
C ARG A 102 21.94 13.77 -6.06
N GLU A 103 23.20 14.19 -6.14
CA GLU A 103 24.33 13.53 -5.49
C GLU A 103 24.21 13.57 -3.97
N GLU A 104 23.77 14.70 -3.40
CA GLU A 104 23.52 14.81 -1.96
C GLU A 104 22.38 13.88 -1.53
N LEU A 105 21.27 13.81 -2.27
CA LEU A 105 20.16 12.91 -1.97
C LEU A 105 20.58 11.44 -2.05
N MET A 106 21.40 11.07 -3.03
CA MET A 106 21.91 9.70 -3.20
C MET A 106 22.94 9.30 -2.13
N ALA A 107 23.59 10.28 -1.50
CA ALA A 107 24.57 10.07 -0.44
C ALA A 107 23.96 10.09 0.97
N LEU A 108 22.64 10.34 1.09
CA LEU A 108 21.97 10.30 2.38
C LEU A 108 22.07 8.89 2.99
N PRO A 109 22.19 8.77 4.33
CA PRO A 109 22.11 7.49 4.99
C PRO A 109 20.81 6.77 4.64
N GLU A 110 20.94 5.45 4.42
CA GLU A 110 19.79 4.57 4.24
C GLU A 110 19.44 3.92 5.58
N HIS A 111 18.16 4.00 5.92
CA HIS A 111 17.55 3.36 7.07
C HIS A 111 16.79 2.13 6.59
N VAL A 112 16.80 1.08 7.40
CA VAL A 112 16.10 -0.17 7.13
C VAL A 112 15.32 -0.58 8.36
N GLU A 113 14.03 -0.86 8.21
CA GLU A 113 13.18 -1.34 9.30
C GLU A 113 12.15 -2.35 8.79
N ARG A 114 12.03 -3.46 9.51
CA ARG A 114 11.04 -4.50 9.24
C ARG A 114 9.81 -4.32 10.14
N VAL A 115 8.66 -4.16 9.50
CA VAL A 115 7.35 -4.06 10.13
C VAL A 115 6.60 -5.38 9.99
N ILE A 116 6.32 -6.04 11.10
CA ILE A 116 5.47 -7.24 11.13
C ILE A 116 4.00 -6.84 10.92
N ILE A 117 3.27 -7.56 10.09
CA ILE A 117 1.90 -7.22 9.68
C ILE A 117 0.92 -8.36 10.01
N ARG A 118 1.14 -9.57 9.47
CA ARG A 118 0.14 -10.65 9.54
C ARG A 118 -0.24 -11.01 10.98
N ASP A 119 0.74 -11.07 11.87
CA ASP A 119 0.52 -11.42 13.28
C ASP A 119 -0.17 -10.29 14.09
N ARG A 120 -0.27 -9.09 13.51
CA ARG A 120 -0.84 -7.91 14.17
C ARG A 120 -2.28 -7.63 13.75
N VAL A 121 -2.78 -8.29 12.71
CA VAL A 121 -4.17 -8.21 12.26
C VAL A 121 -4.88 -9.50 12.67
N PRO A 122 -5.93 -9.43 13.51
CA PRO A 122 -6.66 -10.62 13.94
C PRO A 122 -7.18 -11.44 12.74
N PRO A 123 -7.09 -12.78 12.77
CA PRO A 123 -7.51 -13.63 11.64
C PRO A 123 -8.96 -13.41 11.22
N ASP A 124 -9.86 -13.16 12.17
CA ASP A 124 -11.29 -12.91 11.91
C ASP A 124 -11.53 -11.60 11.14
N VAL A 125 -10.67 -10.59 11.29
CA VAL A 125 -10.70 -9.35 10.48
C VAL A 125 -10.28 -9.61 9.05
N ILE A 126 -9.26 -10.46 8.86
CA ILE A 126 -8.77 -10.84 7.53
C ILE A 126 -9.88 -11.62 6.80
N ASP A 127 -10.48 -12.60 7.46
CA ASP A 127 -11.59 -13.39 6.92
C ASP A 127 -12.81 -12.54 6.56
N GLU A 128 -13.13 -11.54 7.39
CA GLU A 128 -14.21 -10.59 7.11
C GLU A 128 -13.94 -9.75 5.86
N ALA A 129 -12.72 -9.25 5.69
CA ALA A 129 -12.33 -8.50 4.50
C ALA A 129 -12.35 -9.38 3.23
N ILE A 130 -11.86 -10.62 3.33
CA ILE A 130 -11.93 -11.62 2.26
C ILE A 130 -13.38 -11.88 1.84
N ARG A 131 -14.27 -12.12 2.82
CA ARG A 131 -15.69 -12.37 2.57
C ARG A 131 -16.34 -11.18 1.87
N ALA A 132 -16.11 -9.96 2.36
CA ALA A 132 -16.66 -8.74 1.75
C ALA A 132 -16.17 -8.55 0.30
N LYS A 133 -14.89 -8.83 0.01
CA LYS A 133 -14.33 -8.83 -1.35
C LYS A 133 -15.03 -9.84 -2.26
N ARG A 134 -15.23 -11.08 -1.78
CA ARG A 134 -15.92 -12.13 -2.54
C ARG A 134 -17.37 -11.78 -2.84
N GLU A 135 -18.10 -11.24 -1.87
CA GLU A 135 -19.49 -10.83 -2.01
C GLU A 135 -19.68 -9.68 -3.01
N ALA A 136 -18.74 -8.73 -3.06
CA ALA A 136 -18.79 -7.63 -4.02
C ALA A 136 -18.66 -8.12 -5.47
N GLY A 137 -17.85 -9.15 -5.71
CA GLY A 137 -17.56 -9.69 -7.02
C GLY A 137 -16.58 -8.81 -7.83
N PRO A 138 -16.14 -9.29 -9.01
CA PRO A 138 -15.09 -8.65 -9.79
C PRO A 138 -15.45 -7.21 -10.22
N GLY A 139 -14.47 -6.32 -10.19
CA GLY A 139 -14.60 -4.93 -10.66
C GLY A 139 -15.42 -4.01 -9.76
N LYS A 140 -15.88 -4.48 -8.59
CA LYS A 140 -16.63 -3.68 -7.61
C LYS A 140 -15.81 -3.49 -6.33
N LEU A 141 -16.01 -2.35 -5.69
CA LEU A 141 -15.42 -2.08 -4.39
C LEU A 141 -16.21 -2.84 -3.30
N PRO A 142 -15.54 -3.53 -2.37
CA PRO A 142 -16.21 -4.19 -1.27
C PRO A 142 -16.81 -3.22 -0.27
N ASP A 143 -17.87 -3.65 0.41
CA ASP A 143 -18.53 -2.86 1.44
C ASP A 143 -17.70 -2.76 2.73
N LYS A 144 -16.63 -3.57 2.84
CA LYS A 144 -15.62 -3.50 3.87
C LYS A 144 -14.24 -3.51 3.25
N THR A 145 -13.34 -2.71 3.77
CA THR A 145 -11.97 -2.62 3.26
C THR A 145 -11.00 -2.60 4.41
N LEU A 146 -9.96 -3.42 4.32
CA LEU A 146 -8.85 -3.42 5.26
C LEU A 146 -7.84 -2.33 4.84
N TRP A 147 -7.57 -1.41 5.75
CA TRP A 147 -6.60 -0.35 5.60
C TRP A 147 -5.40 -0.63 6.49
N LEU A 148 -4.20 -0.54 5.91
CA LEU A 148 -2.92 -0.69 6.58
C LEU A 148 -2.22 0.66 6.61
N TYR A 149 -1.85 1.13 7.79
CA TYR A 149 -1.24 2.42 8.02
C TYR A 149 0.21 2.21 8.44
N PHE A 150 1.14 2.84 7.73
CA PHE A 150 2.55 2.91 8.06
C PHE A 150 2.93 4.36 8.33
N VAL A 151 3.31 4.66 9.56
CA VAL A 151 3.53 6.03 10.03
C VAL A 151 4.96 6.18 10.51
N TRP A 152 5.74 6.99 9.81
CA TRP A 152 7.11 7.33 10.23
C TRP A 152 7.06 8.28 11.42
N THR A 153 7.75 7.89 12.49
CA THR A 153 7.92 8.66 13.72
C THR A 153 9.41 8.77 14.04
N ASP A 154 9.76 9.56 15.06
CA ASP A 154 11.15 9.63 15.53
C ASP A 154 11.65 8.30 16.11
N SER A 155 10.73 7.41 16.50
CA SER A 155 11.03 6.07 17.05
C SER A 155 11.03 4.95 16.02
N GLY A 156 10.92 5.26 14.73
CA GLY A 156 10.76 4.27 13.65
C GLY A 156 9.35 4.26 13.06
N ILE A 157 9.00 3.17 12.38
CA ILE A 157 7.72 3.02 11.69
C ILE A 157 6.67 2.41 12.63
N LYS A 158 5.59 3.14 12.88
CA LYS A 158 4.41 2.60 13.57
C LYS A 158 3.44 1.99 12.57
N PHE A 159 2.87 0.85 12.93
CA PHE A 159 1.87 0.16 12.13
C PHE A 159 0.52 0.13 12.84
N HIS A 160 -0.51 0.58 12.13
CA HIS A 160 -1.90 0.58 12.56
C HIS A 160 -2.77 0.00 11.45
N TRP A 161 -3.91 -0.59 11.79
CA TRP A 161 -4.85 -1.11 10.80
C TRP A 161 -6.28 -0.72 11.13
N ARG A 162 -7.12 -0.64 10.09
CA ARG A 162 -8.56 -0.39 10.23
C ARG A 162 -9.38 -1.23 9.27
N LEU A 163 -10.44 -1.84 9.79
CA LEU A 163 -11.51 -2.35 8.95
C LEU A 163 -12.58 -1.26 8.81
N ARG A 164 -12.78 -0.77 7.59
CA ARG A 164 -13.69 0.33 7.29
C ARG A 164 -14.91 -0.14 6.52
N SER A 165 -16.06 0.52 6.73
CA SER A 165 -17.27 0.31 5.92
C SER A 165 -18.04 1.60 5.72
N PRO A 166 -18.46 1.96 4.49
CA PRO A 166 -19.31 3.13 4.24
C PRO A 166 -20.73 3.00 4.79
N LYS A 167 -21.13 1.82 5.25
CA LYS A 167 -22.46 1.56 5.80
C LYS A 167 -22.61 1.95 7.28
N VAL A 168 -21.53 2.33 7.96
CA VAL A 168 -21.52 2.64 9.39
C VAL A 168 -21.11 4.11 9.62
N PRO A 169 -21.77 4.85 10.53
CA PRO A 169 -21.36 6.21 10.90
C PRO A 169 -19.88 6.26 11.30
N GLY A 170 -19.13 7.22 10.76
CA GLY A 170 -17.69 7.33 11.01
C GLY A 170 -16.82 6.30 10.26
N TYR A 171 -17.43 5.47 9.40
CA TYR A 171 -16.76 4.55 8.48
C TYR A 171 -15.87 3.48 9.11
N MET A 172 -15.86 3.32 10.44
CA MET A 172 -14.91 2.45 11.15
C MET A 172 -15.66 1.35 11.90
N LEU A 173 -15.30 0.10 11.62
CA LEU A 173 -15.82 -1.08 12.33
C LEU A 173 -14.88 -1.47 13.46
N ARG A 174 -13.59 -1.65 13.12
CA ARG A 174 -12.55 -2.15 14.02
C ARG A 174 -11.22 -1.53 13.66
N SER A 175 -10.33 -1.43 14.64
CA SER A 175 -8.96 -0.97 14.46
C SER A 175 -8.03 -1.62 15.48
N GLY A 176 -6.73 -1.56 15.21
CA GLY A 176 -5.69 -2.08 16.10
C GLY A 176 -4.29 -1.73 15.61
N GLY A 177 -3.28 -2.27 16.28
CA GLY A 177 -1.88 -1.95 16.04
C GLY A 177 -1.32 -0.97 17.07
N ASP A 178 -0.35 -0.18 16.65
CA ASP A 178 0.40 0.71 17.54
C ASP A 178 -0.46 1.89 17.97
N VAL A 179 -0.22 2.37 19.20
CA VAL A 179 -0.70 3.66 19.65
C VAL A 179 0.14 4.72 18.97
N ILE A 180 -0.53 5.59 18.20
CA ILE A 180 0.09 6.70 17.49
C ILE A 180 -0.58 7.96 18.02
N GLU A 181 0.13 8.65 18.91
CA GLU A 181 -0.35 9.90 19.48
C GLU A 181 -0.50 10.95 18.37
N ARG A 182 -1.58 11.72 18.44
CA ARG A 182 -1.71 12.89 17.59
C ARG A 182 -0.77 13.96 18.13
N PRO A 183 0.05 14.59 17.28
CA PRO A 183 0.89 15.70 17.71
C PRO A 183 0.06 16.89 18.19
#